data_AF-A0AAE9EHN1-F1
#
_entry.id   AF-A0AAE9EHN1-F1
#
_cell.length_a   1.000
_cell.length_b   1.000
_cell.length_c   1.000
_cell.angle_alpha   90.00
_cell.angle_beta   90.00
_cell.angle_gamma   90.00
#
_symmetry.space_group_name_H-M   'P 1'
#
loop_
_entity.id
_entity.type
_entity.pdbx_description
1 polymer ?
#
loop_
_entity_poly.entity_id
_entity_poly.type
_entity_poly.pdbx_seq_one_letter_code
_entity_poly.pdbx_strand_id
1 'polypeptide(L)'
;MCIQVGIPVVVIYIPNIYWNVSITFDLYSQELNNISIVLFTLHGTSSSIATMFLYEPYRKYTKSLILYSLLRFHEPSAIPTVVSISGSNLRRTII
;
A
#
# COMPACT_ATOMS: atom_id res chain seq x y z
N MET A 1 -7.47 -11.18 17.31
CA MET A 1 -8.28 -10.07 17.87
C MET A 1 -7.45 -9.14 18.75
N CYS A 2 -6.89 -9.58 19.88
CA CYS A 2 -6.15 -8.68 20.79
C CYS A 2 -4.96 -7.96 20.13
N ILE A 3 -4.18 -8.65 19.31
CA ILE A 3 -3.00 -8.07 18.63
C ILE A 3 -3.42 -7.08 17.51
N GLN A 4 -4.50 -7.39 16.80
CA GLN A 4 -5.02 -6.58 15.69
C GLN A 4 -5.60 -5.24 16.17
N VAL A 5 -6.19 -5.24 17.37
CA VAL A 5 -6.71 -4.03 18.03
C VAL A 5 -5.62 -3.31 18.82
N GLY A 6 -4.67 -4.05 19.39
CA GLY A 6 -3.58 -3.47 20.18
C GLY A 6 -2.67 -2.56 19.36
N ILE A 7 -2.31 -2.96 18.13
CA ILE A 7 -1.39 -2.19 17.29
C ILE A 7 -1.96 -0.77 16.95
N PRO A 8 -3.20 -0.62 16.46
CA PRO A 8 -3.77 0.71 16.17
C PRO A 8 -4.03 1.55 17.41
N VAL A 9 -4.34 0.92 18.55
CA VAL A 9 -4.58 1.61 19.82
C VAL A 9 -3.30 2.27 20.34
N VAL A 10 -2.15 1.60 20.21
CA VAL A 10 -0.85 2.19 20.60
C VAL A 10 -0.53 3.41 19.72
N VAL A 11 -0.85 3.36 18.42
CA VAL A 11 -0.64 4.48 17.49
C VAL A 11 -1.47 5.72 17.86
N ILE A 12 -2.70 5.53 18.39
CA ILE A 12 -3.54 6.63 18.88
C ILE A 12 -3.02 7.24 20.18
N TYR A 13 -2.42 6.42 21.05
CA TYR A 13 -2.02 6.86 22.39
C TYR A 13 -0.91 7.91 22.37
N ILE A 14 0.02 7.82 21.41
CA ILE A 14 1.15 8.74 21.28
C ILE A 14 0.70 10.21 21.11
N PRO A 15 -0.10 10.58 20.08
CA PRO A 15 -0.58 11.95 19.93
C PRO A 15 -1.50 12.39 21.08
N ASN A 16 -2.24 11.46 21.69
CA ASN A 16 -3.08 11.75 22.86
C ASN A 16 -2.28 12.21 24.08
N ILE A 17 -1.17 11.51 24.39
CA ILE A 17 -0.27 11.88 25.49
C ILE A 17 0.33 13.26 25.23
N TYR A 18 0.81 13.50 24.00
CA TYR A 18 1.36 14.80 23.62
C TYR A 18 0.35 15.94 23.83
N TRP A 19 -0.89 15.80 23.36
CA TRP A 19 -1.90 16.85 23.55
C TRP A 19 -2.24 17.09 25.02
N ASN A 20 -2.35 16.03 25.84
CA ASN A 20 -2.58 16.19 27.28
C ASN A 20 -1.46 16.98 27.97
N VAL A 21 -0.20 16.66 27.66
CA VAL A 21 0.96 17.39 28.18
C VAL A 21 0.96 18.82 27.65
N SER A 22 0.74 19.01 26.35
CA SER A 22 0.73 20.33 25.70
C SER A 22 -0.31 21.26 26.34
N ILE A 23 -1.52 20.76 26.62
CA ILE A 23 -2.59 21.52 27.28
C ILE A 23 -2.27 21.80 28.75
N THR A 24 -1.71 20.81 29.48
CA THR A 24 -1.42 20.96 30.92
C THR A 24 -0.31 21.98 31.19
N PHE A 25 0.67 22.08 30.29
CA PHE A 25 1.85 22.93 30.44
C PHE A 25 1.85 24.15 29.51
N ASP A 26 0.78 24.39 28.76
CA ASP A 26 0.64 25.44 27.74
C ASP A 26 1.78 25.46 26.68
N LEU A 27 2.30 24.26 26.35
CA LEU A 27 3.38 24.06 25.39
C LEU A 27 2.81 23.75 23.99
N TYR A 28 2.34 24.79 23.29
CA TYR A 28 1.75 24.65 21.96
C TYR A 28 2.78 24.84 20.85
N SER A 29 3.34 23.74 20.34
CA SER A 29 4.18 23.77 19.13
C SER A 29 3.34 23.43 17.90
N GLN A 30 3.34 24.33 16.91
CA GLN A 30 2.61 24.15 15.65
C GLN A 30 3.11 22.92 14.88
N GLU A 31 4.43 22.72 14.84
CA GLU A 31 5.06 21.59 14.16
C GLU A 31 4.63 20.26 14.80
N LEU A 32 4.70 20.17 16.12
CA LEU A 32 4.33 18.96 16.87
C LEU A 32 2.82 18.70 16.82
N ASN A 33 1.99 19.74 16.81
CA ASN A 33 0.54 19.58 16.58
C ASN A 33 0.23 19.02 15.20
N ASN A 34 0.87 19.52 14.14
CA ASN A 34 0.68 19.01 12.79
C ASN A 34 1.09 17.53 12.67
N ILE A 35 2.24 17.18 13.24
CA ILE A 35 2.69 15.78 13.30
C ILE A 35 1.70 14.91 14.09
N SER A 36 1.19 15.41 15.21
CA SER A 36 0.22 14.68 16.04
C SER A 36 -1.10 14.40 15.31
N ILE A 37 -1.60 15.37 14.53
CA ILE A 37 -2.80 15.19 13.70
C ILE A 37 -2.55 14.14 12.60
N VAL A 38 -1.38 14.17 11.95
CA VAL A 38 -1.01 13.15 10.95
C VAL A 38 -0.96 11.76 11.58
N LEU A 39 -0.31 11.61 12.73
CA LEU A 39 -0.24 10.33 13.44
C LEU A 39 -1.62 9.82 13.87
N PHE A 40 -2.47 10.72 14.39
CA PHE A 40 -3.82 10.37 14.83
C PHE A 40 -4.71 9.91 13.65
N THR A 41 -4.62 10.59 12.51
CA THR A 41 -5.37 10.23 11.30
C THR A 41 -4.87 8.93 10.65
N LEU A 42 -3.58 8.62 10.76
CA LEU A 42 -2.99 7.38 10.25
C LEU A 42 -3.45 6.11 11.00
N HIS A 43 -4.09 6.23 12.17
CA HIS A 43 -4.52 5.05 12.92
C HIS A 43 -5.47 4.15 12.12
N GLY A 44 -6.40 4.72 11.35
CA GLY A 44 -7.38 3.95 10.57
C GLY A 44 -6.72 3.10 9.48
N THR A 45 -5.71 3.68 8.83
CA THR A 45 -4.85 2.98 7.87
C THR A 45 -4.04 1.89 8.57
N SER A 46 -3.46 2.17 9.75
CA SER A 46 -2.72 1.17 10.52
C SER A 46 -3.60 -0.03 10.94
N SER A 47 -4.88 0.22 11.28
CA SER A 47 -5.87 -0.81 11.60
C SER A 47 -6.21 -1.69 10.39
N SER A 48 -6.37 -1.06 9.23
CA SER A 48 -6.60 -1.76 7.97
C SER A 48 -5.40 -2.63 7.58
N ILE A 49 -4.18 -2.08 7.70
CA ILE A 49 -2.93 -2.79 7.44
C ILE A 49 -2.76 -3.97 8.40
N ALA A 50 -2.95 -3.75 9.71
CA ALA A 50 -2.88 -4.80 10.71
C ALA A 50 -3.86 -5.94 10.40
N THR A 51 -5.08 -5.60 9.97
CA THR A 51 -6.08 -6.58 9.54
C THR A 51 -5.63 -7.40 8.34
N MET A 52 -5.08 -6.75 7.31
CA MET A 52 -4.59 -7.44 6.12
C MET A 52 -3.47 -8.44 6.43
N PHE A 53 -2.57 -8.12 7.37
CA PHE A 53 -1.45 -9.00 7.73
C PHE A 53 -1.83 -10.12 8.71
N LEU A 54 -2.79 -9.88 9.60
CA LEU A 54 -3.11 -10.78 10.70
C LEU A 54 -4.16 -11.84 10.32
N TYR A 55 -5.09 -11.50 9.41
CA TYR A 55 -6.04 -12.48 8.87
C TYR A 55 -5.44 -13.27 7.71
N GLU A 56 -5.44 -14.60 7.84
CA GLU A 56 -4.90 -15.51 6.83
C GLU A 56 -5.46 -15.32 5.41
N PRO A 57 -6.80 -15.22 5.18
CA PRO A 57 -7.32 -15.06 3.82
C PRO A 57 -6.89 -13.74 3.19
N TYR A 58 -6.90 -12.65 3.97
CA TYR A 58 -6.44 -11.34 3.51
C TYR A 58 -4.94 -11.36 3.18
N ARG A 59 -4.10 -11.91 4.06
CA ARG A 59 -2.65 -12.00 3.81
C ARG A 59 -2.31 -12.81 2.57
N LYS A 60 -2.99 -13.94 2.35
CA LYS A 60 -2.77 -14.79 1.15
C LYS A 60 -3.15 -14.03 -0.13
N TYR A 61 -4.30 -13.37 -0.13
CA TYR A 61 -4.75 -12.56 -1.26
C TYR A 61 -3.82 -11.38 -1.55
N THR A 62 -3.47 -10.58 -0.53
CA THR A 62 -2.57 -9.43 -0.68
C THR A 62 -1.19 -9.84 -1.19
N LYS A 63 -0.62 -10.95 -0.68
CA LYS A 63 0.66 -11.48 -1.20
C LYS A 63 0.56 -11.90 -2.66
N SER A 64 -0.52 -12.60 -3.04
CA SER A 64 -0.74 -13.00 -4.43
C SER A 64 -0.86 -11.79 -5.35
N LEU A 65 -1.56 -10.74 -4.91
CA LEU A 65 -1.76 -9.52 -5.69
C LEU A 65 -0.43 -8.77 -5.88
N ILE A 66 0.32 -8.54 -4.80
CA ILE A 66 1.61 -7.85 -4.85
C ILE A 66 2.63 -8.65 -5.65
N LEU A 67 2.71 -9.97 -5.47
CA LEU A 67 3.61 -10.84 -6.23
C LEU A 67 3.26 -10.83 -7.73
N TYR A 68 1.97 -10.92 -8.07
CA TYR A 68 1.51 -10.78 -9.45
C TYR A 68 1.90 -9.41 -10.02
N SER A 69 1.62 -8.32 -9.31
CA SER A 69 1.98 -6.97 -9.73
C SER A 69 3.49 -6.79 -9.91
N LEU A 70 4.32 -7.33 -9.00
CA LEU A 70 5.78 -7.25 -9.09
C LEU A 70 6.36 -8.10 -10.24
N LEU A 71 5.83 -9.30 -10.46
CA LEU A 71 6.30 -10.20 -11.53
C LEU A 71 5.86 -9.72 -12.93
N ARG A 72 4.74 -8.99 -13.04
CA ARG A 72 4.22 -8.51 -14.32
C ARG A 72 4.95 -7.28 -14.89
N PHE A 73 5.88 -6.67 -14.15
CA PHE A 73 6.70 -5.56 -14.67
C PHE A 73 7.73 -6.01 -15.73
N HIS A 74 7.83 -7.30 -16.08
CA HIS A 74 8.75 -7.82 -17.09
C HIS A 74 8.07 -8.40 -18.36
N GLU A 75 6.96 -7.85 -18.84
CA GLU A 75 6.61 -8.06 -20.25
C GLU A 75 7.10 -6.86 -21.07
N PRO A 76 8.34 -6.86 -21.62
CA PRO A 76 8.62 -6.01 -22.76
C PRO A 76 7.65 -6.43 -23.85
N SER A 77 6.86 -5.48 -24.33
CA SER A 77 5.92 -5.65 -25.43
C SER A 77 6.66 -6.12 -26.68
N ALA A 78 6.78 -7.44 -26.83
CA ALA A 78 7.18 -8.04 -28.09
C ALA A 78 6.02 -7.79 -29.07
N ILE A 79 6.13 -6.68 -29.81
CA ILE A 79 5.39 -6.49 -31.06
C ILE A 79 5.64 -7.76 -31.89
N PRO A 80 4.61 -8.55 -32.25
CA PRO A 80 4.82 -9.79 -32.98
C PRO A 80 5.26 -9.45 -34.41
N THR A 81 6.56 -9.26 -34.63
CA THR A 81 7.17 -9.11 -35.95
C THR A 81 6.88 -10.32 -36.86
N VAL A 82 6.51 -11.46 -36.26
CA VAL A 82 6.09 -12.67 -36.96
C VAL A 82 4.78 -12.47 -37.75
N VAL A 83 3.86 -11.63 -37.28
CA VAL A 83 2.62 -11.29 -38.02
C VAL A 83 2.94 -10.41 -39.24
N SER A 84 3.98 -9.58 -39.16
CA SER A 84 4.45 -8.77 -40.30
C SER A 84 5.14 -9.63 -41.37
N ILE A 85 5.96 -10.61 -40.97
CA ILE A 85 6.71 -11.48 -41.89
C ILE A 85 5.78 -12.48 -42.62
N SER A 86 4.72 -12.95 -41.97
CA SER A 86 3.73 -13.83 -42.61
C SER A 86 2.95 -13.12 -43.72
N GLY A 87 2.65 -11.82 -43.56
CA GLY A 87 1.98 -11.02 -44.57
C GLY A 87 2.85 -10.73 -45.80
N SER A 88 4.15 -10.52 -45.62
CA SER A 88 5.08 -10.23 -46.74
C SER A 88 5.39 -11.45 -47.61
N ASN A 89 5.42 -12.66 -47.04
CA ASN A 89 5.68 -13.89 -47.78
C ASN A 89 4.45 -14.37 -48.58
N LEU A 90 3.24 -14.14 -48.06
CA LEU A 90 2.00 -14.46 -48.76
C LEU A 90 1.82 -13.58 -50.01
N ARG A 91 2.20 -12.30 -49.94
CA ARG A 91 2.10 -11.36 -51.06
C ARG A 91 3.11 -11.62 -52.20
N ARG A 92 4.22 -12.33 -51.93
CA ARG A 92 5.21 -12.73 -52.95
C ARG A 92 4.88 -14.04 -53.66
N THR A 93 3.98 -14.86 -53.12
CA THR A 93 3.64 -16.19 -53.67
C THR A 93 2.42 -16.15 -54.59
N ILE A 94 1.72 -15.01 -54.68
CA ILE A 94 0.50 -14.82 -55.48
C ILE A 94 0.80 -13.93 -56.71
N ILE A 95 1.99 -14.03 -57.30
CA ILE A 95 2.35 -13.35 -58.56
C ILE A 95 3.01 -14.34 -59.51
#